data_AF-A0A8K0CD50-F1
#
_entry.id   AF-A0A8K0CD50-F1
#
_cell.length_a   1.000
_cell.length_b   1.000
_cell.length_c   1.000
_cell.angle_alpha   90.00
_cell.angle_beta   90.00
_cell.angle_gamma   90.00
#
_symmetry.space_group_name_H-M   'P 1'
#
loop_
_entity.id
_entity.type
_entity.pdbx_description
1 polymer ?
#
loop_
_entity_poly.entity_id
_entity_poly.type
_entity_poly.pdbx_seq_one_letter_code
_entity_poly.pdbx_strand_id
1 'polypeptide(L)'
;MERVDENNGGLFVIPGTHKWKLFKHDYPPNVKNKAYHGVFGFDEIPKVNLVMEKGDTVFFHPIILHGSGPNLTKGFRKAISSHYADSNCHFINVMGTTQENIAQEMEELVAKRGLNSTIKYEEIWKYKSRLVRGAPGNFQNYESHL
;
A
#
# COMPACT_ATOMS: atom_id res chain seq x y z
N MET A 1 -7.02 16.48 0.43
CA MET A 1 -7.39 17.53 1.45
C MET A 1 -7.69 18.89 0.82
N GLU A 2 -7.79 18.94 -0.51
CA GLU A 2 -8.01 20.07 -1.38
C GLU A 2 -8.69 19.48 -2.63
N ARG A 3 -9.05 20.29 -3.63
CA ARG A 3 -9.50 19.76 -4.91
C ARG A 3 -8.36 19.03 -5.62
N VAL A 4 -8.63 17.85 -6.16
CA VAL A 4 -7.65 17.00 -6.84
C VAL A 4 -8.16 16.64 -8.22
N ASP A 5 -7.32 16.82 -9.23
CA ASP A 5 -7.59 16.49 -10.62
C ASP A 5 -6.31 16.04 -11.34
N GLU A 6 -6.39 15.86 -12.66
CA GLU A 6 -5.27 15.42 -13.49
C GLU A 6 -4.10 16.40 -13.46
N ASN A 7 -4.37 17.71 -13.33
CA ASN A 7 -3.32 18.73 -13.39
C ASN A 7 -2.43 18.70 -12.15
N ASN A 8 -3.01 18.42 -10.97
CA ASN A 8 -2.26 18.40 -9.70
C ASN A 8 -1.83 17.00 -9.25
N GLY A 9 -1.83 16.03 -10.16
CA GLY A 9 -1.36 14.67 -9.90
C GLY A 9 -2.35 13.85 -9.07
N GLY A 10 -3.62 13.90 -9.47
CA GLY A 10 -4.69 13.10 -8.90
C GLY A 10 -4.53 11.60 -9.12
N LEU A 11 -5.35 10.85 -8.39
CA LEU A 11 -5.35 9.40 -8.46
C LEU A 11 -6.10 8.94 -9.71
N PHE A 12 -5.56 7.95 -10.40
CA PHE A 12 -6.28 7.20 -11.42
C PHE A 12 -6.41 5.74 -11.01
N VAL A 13 -7.41 5.06 -11.56
CA VAL A 13 -7.63 3.63 -11.39
C VAL A 13 -7.84 2.95 -12.74
N ILE A 14 -7.59 1.65 -12.80
CA ILE A 14 -8.05 0.80 -13.89
C ILE A 14 -9.27 0.02 -13.37
N PRO A 15 -10.50 0.38 -13.79
CA PRO A 15 -11.72 -0.27 -13.28
C PRO A 15 -11.73 -1.78 -13.54
N GLY A 16 -12.31 -2.54 -12.61
CA GLY A 16 -12.45 -4.00 -12.73
C GLY A 16 -11.22 -4.83 -12.35
N THR A 17 -10.03 -4.23 -12.27
CA THR A 17 -8.77 -4.94 -11.96
C THR A 17 -8.73 -5.57 -10.58
N HIS A 18 -9.59 -5.13 -9.64
CA HIS A 18 -9.75 -5.78 -8.34
C HIS A 18 -10.15 -7.27 -8.43
N LYS A 19 -10.68 -7.73 -9.58
CA LYS A 19 -11.02 -9.13 -9.85
C LYS A 19 -9.88 -9.93 -10.47
N TRP A 20 -8.77 -9.29 -10.79
CA TRP A 20 -7.61 -9.95 -11.36
C TRP A 20 -6.73 -10.57 -10.25
N LYS A 21 -5.64 -11.20 -10.65
CA LYS A 21 -4.62 -11.67 -9.71
C LYS A 21 -3.77 -10.51 -9.17
N LEU A 22 -3.11 -10.74 -8.06
CA LEU A 22 -2.03 -9.86 -7.60
C LEU A 22 -0.85 -9.97 -8.58
N PHE A 23 -0.46 -8.84 -9.18
CA PHE A 23 0.70 -8.77 -10.06
C PHE A 23 1.96 -8.42 -9.27
N LYS A 24 3.11 -8.85 -9.81
CA LYS A 24 4.41 -8.47 -9.25
C LYS A 24 4.58 -6.96 -9.31
N HIS A 25 4.96 -6.38 -8.17
CA HIS A 25 5.31 -4.97 -8.04
C HIS A 25 6.83 -4.85 -8.02
N ASP A 26 7.39 -4.04 -8.92
CA ASP A 26 8.84 -3.87 -9.03
C ASP A 26 9.21 -2.39 -9.12
N TYR A 27 10.48 -2.08 -8.88
CA TYR A 27 10.98 -0.72 -8.98
C TYR A 27 11.02 -0.27 -10.44
N PRO A 28 10.42 0.88 -10.78
CA PRO A 28 10.57 1.44 -12.11
C PRO A 28 12.04 1.73 -12.42
N PRO A 29 12.48 1.50 -13.67
CA PRO A 29 13.83 1.88 -14.05
C PRO A 29 14.03 3.38 -13.77
N ASN A 30 15.12 3.71 -13.08
CA ASN A 30 15.52 5.07 -12.71
C ASN A 30 14.77 5.75 -11.54
N VAL A 31 13.93 5.04 -10.78
CA VAL A 31 13.35 5.58 -9.54
C VAL A 31 14.19 5.16 -8.33
N LYS A 32 14.80 6.15 -7.65
CA LYS A 32 15.58 5.92 -6.41
C LYS A 32 14.74 5.98 -5.12
N ASN A 33 13.47 6.36 -5.22
CA ASN A 33 12.58 6.44 -4.07
C ASN A 33 12.18 5.03 -3.65
N LYS A 34 12.71 4.59 -2.50
CA LYS A 34 12.29 3.36 -1.84
C LYS A 34 10.78 3.36 -1.60
N ALA A 35 10.16 2.19 -1.66
CA ALA A 35 8.71 1.98 -1.60
C ALA A 35 7.89 2.54 -2.79
N TYR A 36 8.51 3.01 -3.87
CA TYR A 36 7.82 3.34 -5.11
C TYR A 36 7.85 2.15 -6.08
N HIS A 37 6.92 1.21 -5.90
CA HIS A 37 6.78 0.06 -6.79
C HIS A 37 5.66 0.28 -7.81
N GLY A 38 5.85 -0.24 -9.02
CA GLY A 38 4.87 -0.21 -10.09
C GLY A 38 4.57 -1.60 -10.63
N VAL A 39 3.44 -1.71 -11.33
CA VAL A 39 3.09 -2.85 -12.17
C VAL A 39 3.22 -2.40 -13.63
N PHE A 40 3.99 -3.12 -14.44
CA PHE A 40 4.32 -2.74 -15.81
C PHE A 40 3.47 -3.48 -16.84
N GLY A 41 3.38 -2.93 -18.06
CA GLY A 41 2.70 -3.57 -19.19
C GLY A 41 1.20 -3.29 -19.28
N PHE A 42 0.71 -2.29 -18.55
CA PHE A 42 -0.71 -1.88 -18.55
C PHE A 42 -0.90 -0.42 -18.96
N ASP A 43 0.09 0.17 -19.63
CA ASP A 43 0.08 1.58 -20.04
C ASP A 43 -1.02 1.89 -21.05
N GLU A 44 -1.33 0.93 -21.92
CA GLU A 44 -2.36 1.02 -22.96
C GLU A 44 -3.79 0.81 -22.44
N ILE A 45 -3.97 0.38 -21.18
CA ILE A 45 -5.30 0.16 -20.64
C ILE A 45 -5.93 1.50 -20.25
N PRO A 46 -7.19 1.78 -20.66
CA PRO A 46 -7.89 2.98 -20.26
C PRO A 46 -7.95 3.14 -18.74
N LYS A 47 -7.47 4.30 -18.27
CA LYS A 47 -7.49 4.71 -16.87
C LYS A 47 -8.66 5.65 -16.63
N VAL A 48 -9.23 5.60 -15.44
CA VAL A 48 -10.25 6.55 -14.98
C VAL A 48 -9.62 7.46 -13.93
N ASN A 49 -9.59 8.76 -14.21
CA ASN A 49 -9.12 9.77 -13.27
C ASN A 49 -10.19 10.05 -12.22
N LEU A 50 -9.78 10.05 -10.96
CA LEU A 50 -10.65 10.31 -9.82
C LEU A 50 -10.55 11.78 -9.44
N VAL A 51 -11.31 12.62 -10.15
CA VAL A 51 -11.48 14.02 -9.78
C VAL A 51 -12.29 14.09 -8.49
N MET A 52 -11.76 14.76 -7.48
CA MET A 52 -12.32 14.80 -6.13
C MET A 52 -12.26 16.23 -5.59
N GLU A 53 -13.35 16.66 -4.95
CA GLU A 53 -13.38 17.90 -4.18
C GLU A 53 -12.89 17.67 -2.74
N LYS A 54 -12.65 18.76 -2.01
CA LYS A 54 -12.23 18.67 -0.61
C LYS A 54 -13.33 17.98 0.22
N GLY A 55 -13.00 16.81 0.74
CA GLY A 55 -13.90 16.01 1.60
C GLY A 55 -14.35 14.72 0.91
N ASP A 56 -14.27 14.66 -0.41
CA ASP A 56 -14.52 13.43 -1.15
C ASP A 56 -13.51 12.36 -0.75
N THR A 57 -14.00 11.13 -0.66
CA THR A 57 -13.23 9.97 -0.25
C THR A 57 -13.53 8.83 -1.19
N VAL A 58 -12.49 8.23 -1.76
CA VAL A 58 -12.59 7.00 -2.55
C VAL A 58 -12.25 5.78 -1.68
N PHE A 59 -13.03 4.72 -1.82
CA PHE A 59 -12.76 3.40 -1.25
C PHE A 59 -12.52 2.43 -2.40
N PHE A 60 -11.47 1.61 -2.28
CA PHE A 60 -11.18 0.59 -3.27
C PHE A 60 -10.50 -0.64 -2.68
N HIS A 61 -10.66 -1.76 -3.38
CA HIS A 61 -10.09 -3.06 -3.01
C HIS A 61 -8.55 -3.08 -3.19
N PRO A 62 -7.77 -3.77 -2.34
CA PRO A 62 -6.29 -3.74 -2.41
C PRO A 62 -5.65 -4.20 -3.73
N ILE A 63 -6.39 -4.98 -4.53
CA ILE A 63 -5.92 -5.49 -5.83
C ILE A 63 -6.13 -4.48 -6.98
N ILE A 64 -6.93 -3.41 -6.78
CA ILE A 64 -7.17 -2.46 -7.86
C ILE A 64 -5.84 -1.82 -8.30
N LEU A 65 -5.57 -1.84 -9.60
CA LEU A 65 -4.45 -1.11 -10.16
C LEU A 65 -4.79 0.38 -10.11
N HIS A 66 -3.96 1.15 -9.42
CA HIS A 66 -4.10 2.58 -9.20
C HIS A 66 -2.73 3.25 -9.15
N GLY A 67 -2.71 4.56 -9.41
CA GLY A 67 -1.48 5.35 -9.36
C GLY A 67 -1.79 6.84 -9.34
N SER A 68 -0.79 7.66 -9.01
CA SER A 68 -0.91 9.12 -9.12
C SER A 68 -0.34 9.60 -10.45
N GLY A 69 -1.05 10.51 -11.11
CA GLY A 69 -0.48 11.27 -12.22
C GLY A 69 0.64 12.22 -11.79
N PRO A 70 1.45 12.75 -12.72
CA PRO A 70 2.40 13.80 -12.42
C PRO A 70 1.67 15.06 -11.95
N ASN A 71 2.21 15.74 -10.94
CA ASN A 71 1.73 17.05 -10.54
C ASN A 71 2.40 18.12 -11.41
N LEU A 72 1.63 18.73 -12.31
CA LEU A 72 2.09 19.75 -13.27
C LEU A 72 1.95 21.17 -12.72
N THR A 73 1.42 21.32 -11.50
CA THR A 73 1.25 22.62 -10.84
C THR A 73 2.49 23.02 -10.05
N LYS A 74 2.54 24.27 -9.60
CA LYS A 74 3.61 24.78 -8.71
C LYS A 74 3.42 24.38 -7.24
N GLY A 75 2.23 23.86 -6.88
CA GLY A 75 1.86 23.56 -5.50
C GLY A 75 2.10 22.11 -5.10
N PHE A 76 1.99 21.82 -3.80
CA PHE A 76 2.00 20.46 -3.27
C PHE A 76 0.59 19.96 -3.04
N ARG A 77 0.21 18.86 -3.71
CA ARG A 77 -1.09 18.21 -3.52
C ARG A 77 -1.07 17.23 -2.36
N LYS A 78 -2.02 17.34 -1.43
CA LYS A 78 -2.08 16.50 -0.22
C LYS A 78 -3.22 15.48 -0.23
N ALA A 79 -2.91 14.26 0.14
CA ALA A 79 -3.86 13.18 0.40
C ALA A 79 -3.55 12.50 1.74
N ILE A 80 -4.57 11.95 2.37
CA ILE A 80 -4.45 11.06 3.53
C ILE A 80 -5.11 9.74 3.17
N SER A 81 -4.47 8.62 3.53
CA SER A 81 -4.98 7.28 3.27
C SER A 81 -4.83 6.40 4.51
N SER A 82 -5.73 5.43 4.62
CA SER A 82 -5.68 4.37 5.63
C SER A 82 -6.11 3.07 4.97
N HIS A 83 -5.46 1.98 5.36
CA HIS A 83 -5.81 0.63 4.92
C HIS A 83 -6.47 -0.09 6.08
N TYR A 84 -7.68 -0.60 5.84
CA TYR A 84 -8.45 -1.36 6.82
C TYR A 84 -8.42 -2.84 6.44
N ALA A 85 -8.35 -3.69 7.46
CA ALA A 85 -8.47 -5.14 7.33
C ALA A 85 -9.39 -5.65 8.44
N ASP A 86 -10.14 -6.71 8.14
CA ASP A 86 -10.97 -7.39 9.14
C ASP A 86 -10.08 -8.00 10.22
N SER A 87 -10.53 -8.00 11.48
CA SER A 87 -9.76 -8.56 12.59
C SER A 87 -9.51 -10.07 12.45
N ASN A 88 -10.29 -10.76 11.61
CA ASN A 88 -10.13 -12.19 11.29
C ASN A 88 -9.16 -12.45 10.11
N CYS A 89 -8.61 -11.42 9.47
CA CYS A 89 -7.52 -11.61 8.50
C CYS A 89 -6.31 -12.27 9.17
N HIS A 90 -5.44 -12.90 8.38
CA HIS A 90 -4.24 -13.59 8.87
C HIS A 90 -3.02 -13.18 8.06
N PHE A 91 -1.84 -13.36 8.64
CA PHE A 91 -0.59 -13.21 7.93
C PHE A 91 -0.33 -14.44 7.06
N ILE A 92 0.18 -14.22 5.85
CA ILE A 92 0.60 -15.28 4.94
C ILE A 92 2.13 -15.30 4.87
N ASN A 93 2.70 -16.49 4.67
CA ASN A 93 4.10 -16.59 4.33
C ASN A 93 4.31 -16.12 2.89
N VAL A 94 5.13 -15.07 2.72
CA VAL A 94 5.39 -14.46 1.41
C VAL A 94 6.67 -14.97 0.75
N MET A 95 7.43 -15.85 1.39
CA MET A 95 8.65 -16.45 0.83
C MET A 95 8.32 -17.24 -0.43
N GLY A 96 9.07 -17.03 -1.52
CA GLY A 96 8.82 -17.66 -2.82
C GLY A 96 7.60 -17.10 -3.57
N THR A 97 6.96 -16.04 -3.07
CA THR A 97 5.83 -15.37 -3.73
C THR A 97 6.26 -14.08 -4.43
N THR A 98 5.35 -13.46 -5.18
CA THR A 98 5.58 -12.13 -5.78
C THR A 98 5.80 -11.01 -4.76
N GLN A 99 5.51 -11.26 -3.47
CA GLN A 99 5.63 -10.29 -2.39
C GLN A 99 6.91 -10.49 -1.55
N GLU A 100 7.77 -11.46 -1.85
CA GLU A 100 8.98 -11.74 -1.06
C GLU A 100 9.88 -10.51 -0.85
N ASN A 101 10.09 -9.72 -1.92
CA ASN A 101 10.92 -8.51 -1.87
C ASN A 101 10.44 -7.48 -0.83
N ILE A 102 9.12 -7.36 -0.60
CA ILE A 102 8.60 -6.37 0.35
C ILE A 102 8.86 -6.78 1.81
N ALA A 103 8.90 -8.09 2.07
CA ALA A 103 9.22 -8.60 3.40
C ALA A 103 10.69 -8.32 3.73
N GLN A 104 11.59 -8.67 2.80
CA GLN A 104 13.02 -8.42 2.93
C GLN A 104 13.31 -6.92 3.13
N GLU A 105 12.68 -6.04 2.34
CA GLU A 105 12.90 -4.59 2.47
C GLU A 105 12.43 -4.05 3.83
N MET A 106 11.28 -4.52 4.34
CA MET A 106 10.77 -4.08 5.65
C MET A 106 11.65 -4.56 6.80
N GLU A 107 12.13 -5.80 6.76
CA GLU A 107 13.05 -6.35 7.75
C GLU A 107 14.39 -5.60 7.75
N GLU A 108 14.95 -5.29 6.57
CA GLU A 108 16.15 -4.45 6.45
C GLU A 108 15.95 -3.04 7.02
N LEU A 109 14.80 -2.42 6.77
CA LEU A 109 14.49 -1.08 7.28
C LEU A 109 14.38 -1.07 8.81
N VAL A 110 13.84 -2.13 9.41
CA VAL A 110 13.75 -2.27 10.87
C VAL A 110 15.13 -2.52 11.48
N ALA A 111 15.94 -3.40 10.88
CA ALA A 111 17.31 -3.65 11.32
C ALA A 111 18.16 -2.36 11.30
N LYS A 112 18.02 -1.53 10.26
CA LYS A 112 18.71 -0.22 10.16
C LYS A 112 18.30 0.78 11.24
N ARG A 113 17.16 0.60 11.90
CA ARG A 113 16.67 1.46 13.00
C ARG A 113 17.18 1.01 14.37
N GLY A 114 18.09 0.03 14.44
CA GLY A 114 18.68 -0.45 15.69
C GLY A 114 17.74 -1.31 16.54
N LEU A 115 16.61 -1.73 15.98
CA LEU A 115 15.78 -2.77 16.56
C LEU A 115 16.42 -4.13 16.24
N ASN A 116 16.48 -5.04 17.23
CA ASN A 116 17.10 -6.36 17.10
C ASN A 116 16.73 -7.02 15.76
N SER A 117 17.72 -7.61 15.10
CA SER A 117 17.63 -8.28 13.79
C SER A 117 16.78 -9.56 13.77
N THR A 118 15.84 -9.67 14.70
CA THR A 118 15.06 -10.89 14.99
C THR A 118 13.55 -10.65 14.84
N ILE A 119 13.10 -9.40 14.64
CA ILE A 119 11.68 -9.09 14.44
C ILE A 119 11.27 -9.54 13.04
N LYS A 120 10.31 -10.46 12.97
CA LYS A 120 9.79 -10.98 11.70
C LYS A 120 8.84 -9.97 11.04
N TYR A 121 8.71 -10.04 9.72
CA TYR A 121 7.78 -9.21 8.94
C TYR A 121 6.36 -9.10 9.55
N GLU A 122 5.77 -10.22 9.97
CA GLU A 122 4.43 -10.27 10.56
C GLU A 122 4.32 -9.50 11.88
N GLU A 123 5.35 -9.55 12.73
CA GLU A 123 5.38 -8.88 14.02
C GLU A 123 5.42 -7.36 13.86
N ILE A 124 6.13 -6.88 12.83
CA ILE A 124 6.16 -5.46 12.46
C ILE A 124 4.74 -4.95 12.18
N TRP A 125 3.96 -5.71 11.41
CA TRP A 125 2.59 -5.33 11.05
C TRP A 125 1.61 -5.50 12.21
N LYS A 126 1.74 -6.55 13.04
CA LYS A 126 0.96 -6.67 14.29
C LYS A 126 1.19 -5.45 15.17
N TYR A 127 2.44 -5.09 15.43
CA TYR A 127 2.80 -3.92 16.24
C TYR A 127 2.27 -2.60 15.67
N LYS A 128 2.24 -2.45 14.34
CA LYS A 128 1.67 -1.26 13.68
C LYS A 128 0.15 -1.24 13.62
N SER A 129 -0.51 -2.39 13.71
CA SER A 129 -1.97 -2.50 13.64
C SER A 129 -2.65 -1.86 14.86
N ARG A 130 -3.86 -1.33 14.67
CA ARG A 130 -4.69 -0.79 15.76
C ARG A 130 -6.12 -1.29 15.59
N LEU A 131 -6.72 -1.77 16.67
CA LEU A 131 -8.15 -2.09 16.68
C LEU A 131 -8.94 -0.79 16.62
N VAL A 132 -9.61 -0.56 15.49
CA VAL A 132 -10.42 0.66 15.28
C VAL A 132 -11.83 0.48 15.84
N ARG A 133 -12.44 -0.69 15.59
CA ARG A 133 -13.80 -1.03 16.04
C ARG A 133 -13.99 -2.54 16.04
N GLY A 134 -14.82 -3.04 16.96
CA GLY A 134 -15.20 -4.46 17.04
C GLY A 134 -14.39 -5.22 18.09
N ALA A 135 -14.46 -6.54 18.03
CA ALA A 135 -13.66 -7.41 18.89
C ALA A 135 -12.22 -7.53 18.37
N PRO A 136 -11.22 -7.72 19.26
CA PRO A 136 -9.87 -8.05 18.82
C PRO A 136 -9.86 -9.38 18.05
N GLY A 137 -8.91 -9.52 17.13
CA GLY A 137 -8.70 -10.76 16.39
C GLY A 137 -7.22 -11.09 16.21
N ASN A 138 -6.88 -11.73 15.10
CA ASN A 138 -5.55 -12.28 14.84
C ASN A 138 -4.42 -11.24 14.89
N PHE A 139 -4.72 -9.97 14.60
CA PHE A 139 -3.74 -8.89 14.64
C PHE A 139 -3.40 -8.40 16.04
N GLN A 140 -4.29 -8.61 17.02
CA GLN A 140 -4.10 -8.19 18.42
C GLN A 140 -3.65 -9.34 19.33
N ASN A 141 -3.60 -10.56 18.80
CA ASN A 141 -3.11 -11.73 19.50
C ASN A 141 -1.58 -11.82 19.36
N TYR A 142 -0.90 -11.61 20.48
CA TYR A 142 0.54 -11.81 20.62
C TYR A 142 0.77 -13.12 21.37
N GLU A 143 1.55 -14.02 20.79
CA GLU A 143 2.05 -15.18 21.52
C GLU A 143 3.23 -14.70 22.39
N SER A 144 3.07 -14.79 23.71
CA SER A 144 4.18 -14.62 24.64
C SER A 144 4.95 -15.93 24.71
N HIS A 145 6.25 -15.90 24.43
CA HIS A 145 7.16 -17.03 24.66
C HIS A 145 7.88 -16.93 26.03
N LEU A 146 7.36 -16.12 26.95
CA LEU A 146 7.73 -16.11 28.37
C LEU A 146 6.96 -17.18 29.15
#